data_AF-A0A5K1AB20-F1
#
_entry.id   AF-A0A5K1AB20-F1
#
_cell.length_a   1.000
_cell.length_b   1.000
_cell.length_c   1.000
_cell.angle_alpha   90.00
_cell.angle_beta   90.00
_cell.angle_gamma   90.00
#
_symmetry.space_group_name_H-M   'P 1'
#
loop_
_entity.id
_entity.type
_entity.pdbx_description
1 polymer ?
#
loop_
_entity_poly.entity_id
_entity_poly.type
_entity_poly.pdbx_seq_one_letter_code
_entity_poly.pdbx_strand_id
1 'polypeptide(L)' 'WHSAGTFDVKTKTGGPFGTIKNPVELGHAANAGLDIAVRLLEPIREQFPILSYADFVQ' A
#
# COMPACT_ATOMS: atom_id res chain seq x y z
N TRP A 1 -3.44 -6.83 4.16
CA TRP A 1 -3.47 -6.52 5.62
C TRP A 1 -2.82 -5.17 5.94
N HIS A 2 -1.49 -5.01 5.79
CA HIS A 2 -0.76 -3.80 6.22
C HIS A 2 -1.32 -2.48 5.64
N SER A 3 -1.69 -2.48 4.35
CA SER A 3 -2.35 -1.34 3.70
C SER A 3 -3.68 -0.95 4.37
N ALA A 4 -4.49 -1.92 4.81
CA ALA A 4 -5.80 -1.65 5.43
C ALA A 4 -5.71 -1.37 6.94
N GLY A 5 -4.72 -1.96 7.62
CA GLY A 5 -4.60 -1.97 9.08
C GLY A 5 -4.31 -0.61 9.72
N THR A 6 -4.06 0.42 8.93
CA THR A 6 -3.85 1.80 9.41
C THR A 6 -5.15 2.57 9.63
N PHE A 7 -6.31 2.00 9.28
CA PHE A 7 -7.60 2.70 9.39
C PHE A 7 -8.01 2.93 10.85
N ASP A 8 -8.26 4.19 11.21
CA ASP A 8 -8.89 4.56 12.48
C ASP A 8 -10.33 5.04 12.27
N VAL A 9 -11.29 4.37 12.90
CA VAL A 9 -12.72 4.64 12.74
C VAL A 9 -13.14 6.00 13.30
N LYS A 10 -12.46 6.52 14.32
CA LYS A 10 -12.84 7.77 14.98
C LYS A 10 -12.46 8.97 14.13
N THR A 11 -11.22 9.00 13.65
CA THR A 11 -10.70 10.10 12.81
C THR A 11 -10.97 9.89 11.33
N LYS A 12 -11.35 8.68 10.91
CA LYS A 12 -11.52 8.28 9.50
C LYS A 12 -10.24 8.50 8.69
N THR A 13 -9.08 8.24 9.31
CA THR A 13 -7.76 8.39 8.68
C THR A 13 -7.09 7.04 8.50
N GLY A 14 -6.02 7.00 7.68
CA GLY A 14 -5.36 5.76 7.26
C GLY A 14 -6.28 4.89 6.40
N GLY A 15 -6.00 3.59 6.33
CA GLY A 15 -6.76 2.63 5.56
C GLY A 15 -6.22 2.37 4.15
N PRO A 16 -6.93 1.53 3.38
CA PRO A 16 -6.41 0.89 2.17
C PRO A 16 -6.42 1.80 0.94
N PHE A 17 -5.82 2.99 1.04
CA PHE A 17 -5.86 4.02 0.00
C PHE A 17 -4.55 4.13 -0.79
N GLY A 18 -3.81 3.03 -0.88
CA GLY A 18 -2.62 2.91 -1.74
C GLY A 18 -1.39 3.70 -1.26
N THR A 19 -1.35 4.09 0.02
CA THR A 19 -0.23 4.81 0.63
C THR A 19 0.95 3.89 0.97
N ILE A 20 0.73 2.57 1.07
CA ILE A 20 1.73 1.56 1.41
C ILE A 20 2.98 1.56 0.51
N LYS A 21 2.91 2.13 -0.71
CA LYS A 21 4.09 2.29 -1.59
C LYS A 21 5.03 3.43 -1.20
N ASN A 22 4.57 4.34 -0.34
CA ASN A 22 5.30 5.54 0.01
C ASN A 22 6.50 5.16 0.90
N PRO A 23 7.71 5.69 0.66
CA PRO A 23 8.90 5.30 1.42
C PRO A 23 8.77 5.48 2.94
N VAL A 24 8.04 6.51 3.38
CA VAL A 24 7.77 6.77 4.80
C VAL A 24 6.98 5.63 5.44
N GLU A 25 5.91 5.16 4.77
CA GLU A 25 5.07 4.09 5.30
C GLU A 25 5.77 2.72 5.21
N LEU A 26 6.54 2.47 4.15
CA LEU A 26 7.40 1.28 4.03
C LEU A 26 8.48 1.24 5.12
N GLY A 27 8.96 2.40 5.57
CA GLY A 27 9.94 2.54 6.64
C GLY A 27 9.40 2.22 8.04
N HIS A 28 8.09 2.05 8.22
CA HIS A 28 7.55 1.60 9.50
C HIS A 28 8.02 0.18 9.83
N ALA A 29 8.48 -0.06 11.06
CA ALA A 29 9.02 -1.37 11.45
C ALA A 29 8.05 -2.54 11.21
N ALA A 30 6.74 -2.31 11.35
CA ALA A 30 5.71 -3.31 11.05
C ALA A 30 5.64 -3.69 9.56
N ASN A 31 6.15 -2.85 8.67
CA ASN A 31 6.12 -3.03 7.21
C ASN A 31 7.44 -3.56 6.64
N ALA A 32 8.37 -4.03 7.49
CA ALA A 32 9.67 -4.53 7.08
C ALA A 32 9.54 -5.60 5.98
N GLY A 33 10.22 -5.38 4.85
CA GLY A 33 10.22 -6.27 3.69
C GLY A 33 9.09 -6.05 2.68
N LEU A 34 8.12 -5.16 2.96
CA LEU A 34 7.05 -4.87 1.99
C LEU A 34 7.54 -4.06 0.77
N ASP A 35 8.69 -3.41 0.87
CA ASP A 35 9.37 -2.78 -0.27
C ASP A 35 9.69 -3.80 -1.37
N ILE A 36 10.01 -5.05 -1.00
CA ILE A 36 10.23 -6.15 -1.93
C ILE A 36 8.95 -6.47 -2.68
N ALA A 37 7.82 -6.58 -1.98
CA ALA A 37 6.52 -6.86 -2.58
C ALA A 37 6.09 -5.75 -3.55
N VAL A 38 6.22 -4.48 -3.14
CA VAL A 38 5.96 -3.31 -4.00
C VAL A 38 6.78 -3.37 -5.28
N ARG A 39 8.09 -3.63 -5.17
CA ARG A 39 8.99 -3.73 -6.33
C ARG A 39 8.64 -4.88 -7.27
N LEU A 40 8.24 -6.04 -6.73
CA LEU A 40 7.85 -7.19 -7.54
C LEU A 40 6.54 -6.96 -8.29
N LEU A 41 5.63 -6.19 -7.70
CA LEU A 41 4.30 -5.92 -8.22
C LEU A 41 4.24 -4.76 -9.22
N GLU A 42 5.17 -3.80 -9.15
CA GLU A 42 5.16 -2.60 -10.00
C GLU A 42 5.10 -2.90 -11.51
N PRO A 43 5.89 -3.84 -12.08
CA PRO A 43 5.83 -4.15 -13.51
C PRO A 43 4.49 -4.79 -13.95
N ILE A 44 3.78 -5.42 -13.02
CA ILE A 44 2.44 -5.96 -13.28
C ILE A 44 1.43 -4.82 -13.23
N ARG A 45 1.54 -3.92 -12.24
CA ARG A 45 0.67 -2.75 -12.09
C ARG A 45 0.71 -1.84 -13.32
N GLU A 46 1.89 -1.63 -13.90
CA GLU A 46 2.08 -0.81 -15.11
C GLU A 46 1.26 -1.31 -16.31
N GLN A 47 0.90 -2.59 -16.35
CA GLN A 47 0.05 -3.18 -17.40
C GLN A 47 -1.43 -2.81 -17.24
N PHE A 48 -1.85 -2.30 -16.08
CA PHE A 48 -3.23 -1.97 -15.75
C PHE A 48 -3.40 -0.51 -15.31
N PRO A 49 -3.16 0.48 -16.19
CA PRO A 49 -3.18 1.90 -15.83
C PRO A 49 -4.56 2.42 -15.39
N ILE A 50 -5.63 1.68 -15.67
CA ILE A 50 -7.00 2.00 -15.21
C ILE A 50 -7.20 1.71 -13.71
N LEU A 51 -6.42 0.80 -13.13
CA LEU A 51 -6.55 0.44 -11.72
C LEU A 51 -5.82 1.46 -10.85
N SER A 52 -6.48 1.90 -9.78
CA SER A 52 -5.80 2.67 -8.75
C SER A 52 -4.80 1.77 -8.02
N TYR A 53 -3.78 2.38 -7.41
CA TYR A 53 -2.85 1.62 -6.59
C TYR A 53 -3.56 0.95 -5.40
N ALA A 54 -4.60 1.61 -4.87
CA ALA A 54 -5.40 1.08 -3.76
C ALA A 54 -6.12 -0.22 -4.15
N ASP A 55 -6.77 -0.23 -5.31
CA ASP A 55 -7.48 -1.41 -5.83
C ASP A 55 -6.53 -2.56 -6.16
N PHE A 56 -5.31 -2.23 -6.62
CA PHE A 56 -4.34 -3.23 -7.04
C PHE A 56 -3.71 -4.02 -5.88
N VAL A 57 -3.66 -3.46 -4.66
CA VAL A 57 -2.96 -4.05 -3.50
C VAL A 57 -3.87 -4.52 -2.36
N GLN A 58 -5.19 -4.56 -2.59
CA GLN A 58 -6.15 -5.21 -1.70
C GLN A 58 -6.43 -6.64 -2.12
#